data_AF-A0ABC9QW28-F1
#
_entry.id   AF-A0ABC9QW28-F1
#
_cell.length_a   1.000
_cell.length_b   1.000
_cell.length_c   1.000
_cell.angle_alpha   90.00
_cell.angle_beta   90.00
_cell.angle_gamma   90.00
#
_symmetry.space_group_name_H-M   'P 1'
#
loop_
_entity.id
_entity.type
_entity.pdbx_description
1 polymer ?
#
loop_
_entity_poly.entity_id
_entity_poly.type
_entity_poly.pdbx_seq_one_letter_code
_entity_poly.pdbx_strand_id
1 'polypeptide(L)'
;MNIINFKHDNQLIKLKSDFFDNSHFEKIMGIGIRNIDYSQLSEESLVYFFLHDEPSLTKKRSDRTKKIYLHDLSHFLRYIKEKVGNIQELSHNEMEIYFYELSKKYAATTLRRKKTVIQQFLRYVYDNNGLTDDYSTRIKKVSVKKEALVNRDLFPEEVNEILDTLKKTNHFMYALFFLLTTTGLRIEEVANAKWADLVFHSSLNTYLLRVVGKGNKAREVRIFEDVLDDICRLRQLRRQTSKLDVSSTSAFLPKADGSHYRADYLSKYVAEKIEETNLPFLRHRRDRITPHTCRHFFANYLMGKGVELKKIRDYLGHESIMTTERYLRERTRRQNLATIDIGDSLF
;
A
#
# COMPACT_ATOMS: atom_id res chain seq x y z
N MET A 1 23.02 18.55 -37.09
CA MET A 1 22.70 18.30 -35.67
C MET A 1 22.65 16.80 -35.50
N ASN A 2 23.65 16.22 -34.83
CA ASN A 2 23.77 14.78 -34.66
C ASN A 2 22.67 14.29 -33.71
N ILE A 3 21.63 13.69 -34.28
CA ILE A 3 20.75 12.77 -33.55
C ILE A 3 21.68 11.69 -33.03
N ILE A 4 21.77 11.54 -31.70
CA ILE A 4 22.50 10.43 -31.10
C ILE A 4 21.64 9.20 -31.39
N ASN A 5 21.91 8.57 -32.53
CA ASN A 5 21.41 7.25 -32.84
C ASN A 5 21.97 6.31 -31.76
N PHE A 6 21.18 6.00 -30.74
CA PHE A 6 21.33 4.78 -29.95
C PHE A 6 20.96 3.55 -30.83
N LYS A 7 21.35 3.56 -32.11
CA LYS A 7 21.25 2.39 -32.99
C LYS A 7 22.42 1.47 -32.65
N HIS A 8 22.07 0.25 -32.27
CA HIS A 8 22.95 -0.91 -32.14
C HIS A 8 23.85 -1.03 -30.91
N ASP A 9 23.37 -0.64 -29.72
CA ASP A 9 23.82 -1.31 -28.50
C ASP A 9 22.60 -1.77 -27.69
N ASN A 10 22.17 -2.97 -28.03
CA ASN A 10 20.91 -3.60 -27.65
C ASN A 10 20.79 -3.95 -26.15
N GLN A 11 21.56 -3.34 -25.26
CA GLN A 11 21.54 -3.62 -23.82
C GLN A 11 22.03 -2.43 -22.99
N LEU A 12 21.22 -1.36 -22.85
CA LEU A 12 21.33 -0.44 -21.70
C LEU A 12 21.12 -1.19 -20.36
N ILE A 13 20.52 -2.38 -20.44
CA ILE A 13 20.14 -3.22 -19.32
C ILE A 13 20.59 -4.65 -19.64
N LYS A 14 21.62 -5.13 -18.94
CA LYS A 14 22.14 -6.50 -19.12
C LYS A 14 21.56 -7.45 -18.07
N LEU A 15 21.22 -6.92 -16.89
CA LEU A 15 20.71 -7.66 -15.75
C LEU A 15 19.49 -6.95 -15.13
N LYS A 16 18.66 -7.73 -14.43
CA LYS A 16 17.48 -7.23 -13.70
C LYS A 16 17.82 -6.17 -12.64
N SER A 17 19.06 -6.18 -12.13
CA SER A 17 19.62 -5.18 -11.21
C SER A 17 19.73 -3.79 -11.84
N ASP A 18 20.01 -3.73 -13.15
CA ASP A 18 20.36 -2.51 -13.85
C ASP A 18 19.13 -1.61 -14.03
N PHE A 19 17.92 -2.19 -13.97
CA PHE A 19 16.66 -1.45 -13.97
C PHE A 19 16.49 -0.49 -12.79
N PHE A 20 17.20 -0.69 -11.68
CA PHE A 20 17.06 0.13 -10.48
C PHE A 20 18.22 1.08 -10.25
N ASP A 21 19.30 0.97 -11.03
CA ASP A 21 20.41 1.91 -10.99
C ASP A 21 20.05 3.20 -11.76
N ASN A 22 20.13 4.35 -11.08
CA ASN A 22 19.85 5.66 -11.68
C ASN A 22 21.08 6.29 -12.35
N SER A 23 22.27 5.71 -12.17
CA SER A 23 23.52 6.31 -12.65
C SER A 23 23.56 6.42 -14.18
N HIS A 24 22.99 5.45 -14.90
CA HIS A 24 22.87 5.49 -16.36
C HIS A 24 21.88 6.58 -16.80
N PHE A 25 20.73 6.69 -16.14
CA PHE A 25 19.77 7.76 -16.41
C PHE A 25 20.39 9.14 -16.18
N GLU A 26 21.08 9.39 -15.07
CA GLU A 26 21.75 10.68 -14.78
C GLU A 26 22.80 11.06 -15.83
N LYS A 27 23.59 10.09 -16.31
CA LYS A 27 24.55 10.31 -17.41
C LYS A 27 23.83 10.70 -18.70
N ILE A 28 22.75 10.02 -19.05
CA ILE A 28 21.95 10.29 -20.26
C ILE A 28 21.29 11.68 -20.18
N MET A 29 20.73 12.02 -19.02
CA MET A 29 20.14 13.34 -18.76
C MET A 29 21.18 14.46 -18.84
N GLY A 30 22.40 14.22 -18.36
CA GLY A 30 23.53 15.16 -18.45
C GLY A 30 24.02 15.42 -19.87
N ILE A 31 23.81 14.48 -20.80
CA ILE A 31 24.15 14.62 -22.23
C ILE A 31 23.07 15.39 -23.01
N GLY A 32 21.85 15.48 -22.47
CA GLY A 32 20.74 16.24 -23.03
C GLY A 32 19.66 15.34 -23.67
N ILE A 33 18.51 15.28 -23.00
CA ILE A 33 17.33 14.45 -23.35
C ILE A 33 16.79 14.71 -24.76
N ARG A 34 16.99 15.92 -25.29
CA ARG A 34 16.38 16.39 -26.55
C ARG A 34 16.81 15.60 -27.80
N ASN A 35 17.75 14.65 -27.68
CA ASN A 35 18.27 13.85 -28.78
C ASN A 35 17.85 12.37 -28.73
N ILE A 36 16.98 11.97 -27.80
CA ILE A 36 16.53 10.57 -27.71
C ILE A 36 15.32 10.36 -28.63
N ASP A 37 15.47 9.50 -29.62
CA ASP A 37 14.36 9.01 -30.43
C ASP A 37 13.72 7.80 -29.73
N TYR A 38 12.64 8.04 -28.98
CA TYR A 38 11.91 7.00 -28.25
C TYR A 38 11.29 5.94 -29.17
N SER A 39 11.09 6.22 -30.46
CA SER A 39 10.53 5.25 -31.40
C SER A 39 11.49 4.10 -31.72
N GLN A 40 12.81 4.34 -31.54
CA GLN A 40 13.88 3.39 -31.82
C GLN A 40 14.38 2.65 -30.57
N LEU A 41 13.82 2.95 -29.40
CA LEU A 41 14.22 2.31 -28.14
C LEU A 41 13.59 0.93 -28.01
N SER A 42 14.34 0.00 -27.41
CA SER A 42 13.80 -1.30 -26.98
C SER A 42 12.75 -1.12 -25.89
N GLU A 43 11.84 -2.08 -25.74
CA GLU A 43 10.81 -2.00 -24.71
C GLU A 43 11.41 -1.96 -23.29
N GLU A 44 12.53 -2.64 -23.06
CA GLU A 44 13.26 -2.57 -21.78
C GLU A 44 13.78 -1.16 -21.51
N SER A 45 14.30 -0.49 -22.54
CA SER A 45 14.80 0.89 -22.44
C SER A 45 13.66 1.87 -22.17
N LEU A 46 12.52 1.70 -22.84
CA LEU A 46 11.30 2.48 -22.58
C LEU A 46 10.83 2.34 -21.12
N VAL A 47 10.84 1.11 -20.59
CA VAL A 47 10.49 0.87 -19.18
C VAL A 47 11.51 1.50 -18.23
N TYR A 48 12.80 1.42 -18.53
CA TYR A 48 13.84 2.06 -17.72
C TYR A 48 13.63 3.57 -17.63
N PHE A 49 13.47 4.24 -18.77
CA PHE A 49 13.17 5.67 -18.80
C PHE A 49 11.88 5.97 -18.05
N PHE A 50 10.79 5.23 -18.28
CA PHE A 50 9.56 5.45 -17.53
C PHE A 50 9.72 5.33 -16.01
N LEU A 51 10.58 4.43 -15.51
CA LEU A 51 10.79 4.21 -14.08
C LEU A 51 11.66 5.29 -13.43
N HIS A 52 12.56 5.93 -14.19
CA HIS A 52 13.54 6.91 -13.70
C HIS A 52 13.25 8.36 -14.12
N ASP A 53 12.44 8.59 -15.14
CA ASP A 53 12.07 9.93 -15.60
C ASP A 53 11.06 10.57 -14.64
N GLU A 54 11.62 11.20 -13.61
CA GLU A 54 10.92 11.88 -12.52
C GLU A 54 10.08 13.13 -12.90
N PRO A 55 10.45 13.98 -13.89
CA PRO A 55 9.82 15.29 -14.09
C PRO A 55 8.39 15.26 -14.66
N SER A 56 7.97 14.19 -15.36
CA SER A 56 6.60 14.12 -15.90
C SER A 56 5.51 13.79 -14.86
N LEU A 57 5.89 13.34 -13.65
CA LEU A 57 4.94 12.75 -12.69
C LEU A 57 4.94 13.37 -11.29
N THR A 58 5.56 14.53 -11.09
CA THR A 58 5.47 15.40 -9.89
C THR A 58 5.92 14.81 -8.54
N LYS A 59 6.30 13.52 -8.43
CA LYS A 59 6.79 12.90 -7.18
C LYS A 59 7.81 11.77 -7.43
N LYS A 60 8.88 11.73 -6.62
CA LYS A 60 9.85 10.63 -6.57
C LYS A 60 9.17 9.31 -6.18
N ARG A 61 9.29 8.29 -7.03
CA ARG A 61 8.74 6.95 -6.76
C ARG A 61 9.64 6.19 -5.79
N SER A 62 9.05 5.51 -4.81
CA SER A 62 9.80 4.60 -3.94
C SER A 62 10.27 3.36 -4.69
N ASP A 63 11.37 2.74 -4.26
CA ASP A 63 11.90 1.50 -4.87
C ASP A 63 10.87 0.38 -4.87
N ARG A 64 10.03 0.32 -3.84
CA ARG A 64 8.90 -0.62 -3.79
C ARG A 64 7.92 -0.38 -4.93
N THR A 65 7.61 0.88 -5.22
CA THR A 65 6.73 1.26 -6.33
C THR A 65 7.38 0.91 -7.67
N LYS A 66 8.67 1.24 -7.85
CA LYS A 66 9.44 0.87 -9.06
C LYS A 66 9.40 -0.65 -9.30
N LYS A 67 9.61 -1.46 -8.26
CA LYS A 67 9.55 -2.94 -8.34
C LYS A 67 8.17 -3.45 -8.77
N ILE A 68 7.09 -2.90 -8.22
CA ILE A 68 5.72 -3.28 -8.59
C ILE A 68 5.44 -2.90 -10.04
N TYR A 69 5.87 -1.70 -10.47
CA TYR A 69 5.64 -1.22 -11.83
C TYR A 69 6.44 -2.06 -12.84
N LEU A 70 7.72 -2.31 -12.57
CA LEU A 70 8.55 -3.20 -13.40
C LEU A 70 7.91 -4.59 -13.53
N HIS A 71 7.42 -5.17 -12.42
CA HIS A 71 6.75 -6.46 -12.46
C HIS A 71 5.48 -6.42 -13.33
N ASP A 72 4.58 -5.47 -13.10
CA ASP A 72 3.34 -5.33 -13.87
C ASP A 72 3.62 -5.07 -15.37
N LEU A 73 4.61 -4.23 -15.70
CA LEU A 73 5.02 -3.94 -17.07
C LEU A 73 5.74 -5.12 -17.74
N SER A 74 6.56 -5.89 -17.02
CA SER A 74 7.21 -7.08 -17.59
C SER A 74 6.21 -8.11 -18.11
N HIS A 75 5.06 -8.26 -17.42
CA HIS A 75 3.98 -9.13 -17.87
C HIS A 75 3.26 -8.59 -19.10
N PHE A 76 3.15 -7.27 -19.22
CA PHE A 76 2.58 -6.60 -20.39
C PHE A 76 3.52 -6.71 -21.60
N LEU A 77 4.80 -6.37 -21.44
CA LEU A 77 5.78 -6.48 -22.53
C LEU A 77 5.93 -7.92 -23.05
N ARG A 78 5.85 -8.92 -22.16
CA ARG A 78 5.82 -10.31 -22.60
C ARG A 78 4.60 -10.62 -23.48
N TYR A 79 3.43 -10.11 -23.14
CA TYR A 79 2.25 -10.25 -23.99
C TYR A 79 2.46 -9.57 -25.35
N ILE A 80 3.00 -8.35 -25.36
CA ILE A 80 3.33 -7.63 -26.59
C ILE A 80 4.25 -8.48 -27.47
N LYS A 81 5.35 -9.00 -26.92
CA LYS A 81 6.30 -9.83 -27.65
C LYS A 81 5.69 -11.13 -28.19
N GLU A 82 4.79 -11.76 -27.42
CA GLU A 82 4.19 -13.06 -27.79
C GLU A 82 3.01 -12.95 -28.77
N LYS A 83 2.27 -11.83 -28.74
CA LYS A 83 0.98 -11.69 -29.45
C LYS A 83 0.95 -10.59 -30.50
N VAL A 84 1.76 -9.55 -30.33
CA VAL A 84 1.78 -8.38 -31.21
C VAL A 84 3.07 -8.38 -32.03
N GLY A 85 4.22 -8.51 -31.37
CA GLY A 85 5.55 -8.42 -31.96
C GLY A 85 6.36 -7.37 -31.20
N ASN A 86 5.99 -6.11 -31.36
CA ASN A 86 6.60 -4.97 -30.66
C ASN A 86 5.54 -3.95 -30.19
N ILE A 87 5.95 -3.00 -29.35
CA ILE A 87 5.03 -2.00 -28.78
C ILE A 87 4.54 -0.97 -29.80
N GLN A 88 5.28 -0.73 -30.88
CA GLN A 88 4.91 0.21 -31.95
C GLN A 88 3.77 -0.33 -32.82
N GLU A 89 3.62 -1.65 -32.91
CA GLU A 89 2.52 -2.35 -33.61
C GLU A 89 1.26 -2.51 -32.74
N LEU A 90 1.29 -2.00 -31.51
CA LEU A 90 0.17 -2.09 -30.58
C LEU A 90 -1.09 -1.44 -31.18
N SER A 91 -2.23 -2.08 -31.02
CA SER A 91 -3.53 -1.53 -31.42
C SER A 91 -4.50 -1.45 -30.24
N HIS A 92 -5.55 -0.65 -30.41
CA HIS A 92 -6.65 -0.59 -29.44
C HIS A 92 -7.33 -1.96 -29.22
N ASN A 93 -7.42 -2.78 -30.26
CA ASN A 93 -8.01 -4.12 -30.18
C ASN A 93 -7.16 -5.04 -29.30
N GLU A 94 -5.84 -5.03 -29.49
CA GLU A 94 -4.90 -5.82 -28.67
C GLU A 94 -4.95 -5.42 -27.19
N MET A 95 -5.13 -4.12 -26.92
CA MET A 95 -5.34 -3.63 -25.56
C MET A 95 -6.64 -4.15 -24.94
N GLU A 96 -7.73 -4.21 -25.70
CA GLU A 96 -8.99 -4.80 -25.22
C GLU A 96 -8.84 -6.30 -24.94
N ILE A 97 -8.19 -7.06 -25.84
CA ILE A 97 -7.92 -8.49 -25.67
C ILE A 97 -7.07 -8.73 -24.41
N TYR A 98 -5.98 -8.00 -24.25
CA TYR A 98 -5.08 -8.13 -23.10
C TYR A 98 -5.81 -7.91 -21.76
N PHE A 99 -6.59 -6.83 -21.65
CA PHE A 99 -7.33 -6.56 -20.41
C PHE A 99 -8.48 -7.53 -20.18
N TYR A 100 -9.08 -8.06 -21.23
CA TYR A 100 -10.06 -9.13 -21.11
C TYR A 100 -9.42 -10.40 -20.54
N GLU A 101 -8.24 -10.81 -21.03
CA GLU A 101 -7.50 -11.95 -20.46
C GLU A 101 -7.11 -11.73 -19.00
N LEU A 102 -6.63 -10.54 -18.65
CA LEU A 102 -6.31 -10.19 -17.27
C LEU A 102 -7.54 -10.23 -16.37
N SER A 103 -8.72 -9.85 -16.88
CA SER A 103 -9.97 -9.86 -16.12
C SER A 103 -10.41 -11.26 -15.69
N LYS A 104 -10.04 -12.28 -16.45
CA LYS A 104 -10.28 -13.69 -16.10
C LYS A 104 -9.34 -14.20 -15.00
N LYS A 105 -8.16 -13.58 -14.87
CA LYS A 105 -7.07 -14.06 -13.99
C LYS A 105 -6.98 -13.30 -12.67
N TYR A 106 -7.42 -12.04 -12.63
CA TYR A 106 -7.16 -11.15 -11.50
C TYR A 106 -8.42 -10.53 -10.91
N ALA A 107 -8.41 -10.37 -9.59
CA ALA A 107 -9.42 -9.57 -8.88
C ALA A 107 -9.45 -8.12 -9.41
N ALA A 108 -10.62 -7.50 -9.34
CA ALA A 108 -10.86 -6.18 -9.96
C ALA A 108 -9.93 -5.06 -9.42
N THR A 109 -9.49 -5.14 -8.16
CA THR A 109 -8.52 -4.22 -7.57
C THR A 109 -7.13 -4.36 -8.19
N THR A 110 -6.64 -5.59 -8.36
CA THR A 110 -5.38 -5.90 -9.04
C THR A 110 -5.43 -5.51 -10.51
N LEU A 111 -6.55 -5.80 -11.19
CA LEU A 111 -6.77 -5.40 -12.57
C LEU A 111 -6.71 -3.88 -12.74
N ARG A 112 -7.39 -3.13 -11.86
CA ARG A 112 -7.35 -1.66 -11.85
C ARG A 112 -5.93 -1.13 -11.66
N ARG A 113 -5.13 -1.73 -10.76
CA ARG A 113 -3.72 -1.35 -10.56
C ARG A 113 -2.91 -1.58 -11.83
N LYS A 114 -2.91 -2.81 -12.36
CA LYS A 114 -2.18 -3.17 -13.59
C LYS A 114 -2.54 -2.24 -14.74
N LYS A 115 -3.85 -2.00 -14.93
CA LYS A 115 -4.36 -1.05 -15.91
C LYS A 115 -3.81 0.36 -15.72
N THR A 116 -3.80 0.87 -14.49
CA THR A 116 -3.28 2.23 -14.19
C THR A 116 -1.81 2.34 -14.53
N VAL A 117 -1.00 1.34 -14.18
CA VAL A 117 0.45 1.31 -14.48
C VAL A 117 0.68 1.31 -15.99
N ILE A 118 -0.02 0.45 -16.72
CA ILE A 118 0.11 0.35 -18.18
C ILE A 118 -0.36 1.63 -18.87
N GLN A 119 -1.45 2.24 -18.42
CA GLN A 119 -1.92 3.52 -18.95
C GLN A 119 -0.88 4.63 -18.77
N GLN A 120 -0.29 4.73 -17.58
CA GLN A 120 0.77 5.71 -17.31
C GLN A 120 2.00 5.47 -18.17
N PHE A 121 2.38 4.21 -18.37
CA PHE A 121 3.50 3.84 -19.22
C PHE A 121 3.25 4.18 -20.70
N LEU A 122 2.11 3.77 -21.27
CA LEU A 122 1.76 4.08 -22.65
C LEU A 122 1.65 5.58 -22.89
N ARG A 123 1.05 6.30 -21.94
CA ARG A 123 0.97 7.76 -21.99
C ARG A 123 2.37 8.39 -21.98
N TYR A 124 3.27 7.90 -21.13
CA TYR A 124 4.66 8.36 -21.09
C TYR A 124 5.39 8.14 -22.41
N VAL A 125 5.28 6.95 -23.01
CA VAL A 125 5.93 6.65 -24.29
C VAL A 125 5.36 7.51 -25.42
N TYR A 126 4.04 7.71 -25.43
CA TYR A 126 3.36 8.59 -26.40
C TYR A 126 3.77 10.06 -26.26
N ASP A 127 3.79 10.60 -25.04
CA ASP A 127 4.17 11.99 -24.77
C ASP A 127 5.63 12.29 -25.15
N ASN A 128 6.48 11.25 -25.23
CA ASN A 128 7.86 11.32 -25.71
C ASN A 128 8.03 10.86 -27.18
N ASN A 129 6.96 10.83 -27.97
CA ASN A 129 6.97 10.48 -29.40
C ASN A 129 7.45 9.04 -29.73
N GLY A 130 7.41 8.11 -28.76
CA GLY A 130 7.74 6.70 -28.99
C GLY A 130 6.60 5.86 -29.59
N LEU A 131 5.37 6.38 -29.57
CA LEU A 131 4.18 5.76 -30.17
C LEU A 131 3.49 6.76 -31.10
N THR A 132 2.88 6.25 -32.17
CA THR A 132 2.12 7.05 -33.15
C THR A 132 0.76 7.48 -32.62
N ASP A 133 0.09 6.62 -31.84
CA ASP A 133 -1.22 6.88 -31.24
C ASP A 133 -1.21 6.74 -29.71
N ASP A 134 -2.15 7.42 -29.04
CA ASP A 134 -2.34 7.32 -27.60
C ASP A 134 -3.28 6.15 -27.22
N TYR A 135 -2.69 5.00 -26.92
CA TYR A 135 -3.41 3.80 -26.45
C TYR A 135 -3.79 3.85 -24.94
N SER A 136 -3.51 4.94 -24.22
CA SER A 136 -3.78 5.05 -22.77
C SER A 136 -5.25 5.39 -22.45
N THR A 137 -5.98 6.01 -23.38
CA THR A 137 -7.25 6.70 -23.09
C THR A 137 -8.52 5.85 -23.28
N ARG A 138 -8.46 4.80 -24.11
CA ARG A 138 -9.65 4.04 -24.57
C ARG A 138 -9.90 2.68 -23.91
N ILE A 139 -9.32 2.42 -22.75
CA ILE A 139 -9.58 1.14 -22.06
C ILE A 139 -10.88 1.26 -21.26
N LYS A 140 -11.89 0.44 -21.57
CA LYS A 140 -13.18 0.40 -20.85
C LYS A 140 -12.98 0.31 -19.32
N LYS A 141 -13.74 1.09 -18.55
CA LYS A 141 -13.67 1.08 -17.08
C LYS A 141 -14.04 -0.31 -16.58
N VAL A 142 -13.13 -0.94 -15.84
CA VAL A 142 -13.45 -2.12 -15.03
C VAL A 142 -14.37 -1.64 -13.91
N SER A 143 -15.66 -1.92 -14.05
CA SER A 143 -16.63 -1.71 -12.99
C SER A 143 -16.37 -2.75 -11.91
N VAL A 144 -15.99 -2.29 -10.72
CA VAL A 144 -15.98 -3.15 -9.53
C VAL A 144 -17.43 -3.20 -9.05
N LYS A 145 -18.06 -4.39 -9.08
CA LYS A 145 -19.39 -4.58 -8.48
C LYS A 145 -19.36 -4.09 -7.02
N LYS A 146 -20.29 -3.20 -6.68
CA LYS A 146 -20.34 -2.44 -5.40
C LYS A 146 -20.57 -3.34 -4.19
N GLU A 147 -21.03 -4.57 -4.38
CA GLU A 147 -21.42 -5.48 -3.29
C GLU A 147 -20.23 -6.09 -2.51
N ALA A 148 -18.97 -5.95 -2.96
CA ALA A 148 -17.80 -6.61 -2.35
C ALA A 148 -17.22 -5.93 -1.10
N LEU A 149 -17.87 -4.91 -0.55
CA LEU A 149 -17.29 -3.99 0.44
C LEU A 149 -17.76 -4.22 1.89
N VAL A 150 -18.74 -5.10 2.09
CA VAL A 150 -19.49 -5.24 3.36
C VAL A 150 -18.80 -6.16 4.38
N ASN A 151 -18.04 -7.16 3.92
CA ASN A 151 -17.46 -8.21 4.77
C ASN A 151 -15.98 -8.01 5.13
N ARG A 152 -15.47 -6.79 4.96
CA ARG A 152 -14.04 -6.50 5.15
C ARG A 152 -13.66 -6.06 6.54
N ASP A 153 -14.55 -5.37 7.24
CA ASP A 153 -14.22 -4.69 8.48
C ASP A 153 -14.40 -5.57 9.71
N LEU A 154 -13.77 -5.17 10.81
CA LEU A 154 -14.03 -5.76 12.12
C LEU A 154 -15.15 -5.04 12.86
N PHE A 155 -15.79 -5.76 13.77
CA PHE A 155 -16.64 -5.23 14.84
C PHE A 155 -15.91 -5.26 16.19
N PRO A 156 -16.31 -4.42 17.17
CA PRO A 156 -15.65 -4.38 18.49
C PRO A 156 -15.61 -5.74 19.19
N GLU A 157 -16.66 -6.53 19.05
CA GLU A 157 -16.79 -7.86 19.64
C GLU A 157 -15.76 -8.82 19.03
N GLU A 158 -15.62 -8.83 17.70
CA GLU A 158 -14.62 -9.62 16.98
C GLU A 158 -13.18 -9.23 17.39
N VAL A 159 -12.92 -7.93 17.62
CA VAL A 159 -11.61 -7.46 18.08
C VAL A 159 -11.32 -7.98 19.48
N ASN A 160 -12.28 -7.93 20.39
CA ASN A 160 -12.13 -8.43 21.75
C ASN A 160 -11.90 -9.95 21.77
N GLU A 161 -12.66 -10.72 20.99
CA GLU A 161 -12.47 -12.18 20.89
C GLU A 161 -11.05 -12.55 20.39
N ILE A 162 -10.54 -11.80 19.39
CA ILE A 162 -9.17 -11.99 18.89
C ILE A 162 -8.15 -11.63 19.97
N LEU A 163 -8.32 -10.48 20.63
CA LEU A 163 -7.42 -10.05 21.70
C LEU A 163 -7.37 -11.06 22.85
N ASP A 164 -8.52 -11.54 23.32
CA ASP A 164 -8.60 -12.53 24.41
C ASP A 164 -7.91 -13.84 24.05
N THR A 165 -8.06 -14.29 22.81
CA THR A 165 -7.41 -15.50 22.31
C THR A 165 -5.90 -15.30 22.19
N LEU A 166 -5.46 -14.20 21.57
CA LEU A 166 -4.04 -13.88 21.39
C LEU A 166 -3.34 -13.64 22.73
N LYS A 167 -4.01 -13.02 23.71
CA LYS A 167 -3.43 -12.77 25.04
C LYS A 167 -2.98 -14.06 25.73
N LYS A 168 -3.73 -15.15 25.54
CA LYS A 168 -3.46 -16.48 26.10
C LYS A 168 -2.43 -17.28 25.31
N THR A 169 -2.39 -17.09 23.98
CA THR A 169 -1.65 -17.96 23.06
C THR A 169 -0.36 -17.36 22.53
N ASN A 170 -0.33 -16.05 22.30
CA ASN A 170 0.79 -15.36 21.66
C ASN A 170 0.81 -13.87 22.05
N HIS A 171 1.54 -13.57 23.13
CA HIS A 171 1.64 -12.21 23.66
C HIS A 171 2.20 -11.18 22.68
N PHE A 172 3.12 -11.57 21.79
CA PHE A 172 3.63 -10.65 20.75
C PHE A 172 2.55 -10.27 19.75
N MET A 173 1.77 -11.26 19.28
CA MET A 173 0.64 -10.96 18.41
C MET A 173 -0.44 -10.14 19.11
N TYR A 174 -0.72 -10.43 20.38
CA TYR A 174 -1.65 -9.64 21.17
C TYR A 174 -1.22 -8.17 21.21
N ALA A 175 0.02 -7.86 21.60
CA ALA A 175 0.52 -6.49 21.64
C ALA A 175 0.51 -5.81 20.26
N LEU A 176 0.92 -6.52 19.20
CA LEU A 176 0.91 -5.99 17.83
C LEU A 176 -0.52 -5.71 17.33
N PHE A 177 -1.45 -6.65 17.55
CA PHE A 177 -2.85 -6.49 17.14
C PHE A 177 -3.53 -5.38 17.93
N PHE A 178 -3.29 -5.33 19.25
CA PHE A 178 -3.84 -4.30 20.13
C PHE A 178 -3.34 -2.90 19.74
N LEU A 179 -2.05 -2.76 19.44
CA LEU A 179 -1.50 -1.52 18.89
C LEU A 179 -2.19 -1.13 17.58
N LEU A 180 -2.34 -2.05 16.63
CA LEU A 180 -2.93 -1.76 15.32
C LEU A 180 -4.41 -1.33 15.41
N THR A 181 -5.20 -1.97 16.27
CA THR A 181 -6.64 -1.68 16.42
C THR A 181 -6.93 -0.43 17.23
N THR A 182 -6.03 -0.03 18.13
CA THR A 182 -6.18 1.19 18.96
C THR A 182 -5.56 2.45 18.35
N THR A 183 -4.63 2.31 17.42
CA THR A 183 -3.91 3.46 16.83
C THR A 183 -4.18 3.67 15.35
N GLY A 184 -4.65 2.64 14.65
CA GLY A 184 -4.81 2.64 13.20
C GLY A 184 -3.51 2.85 12.42
N LEU A 185 -2.33 2.61 13.02
CA LEU A 185 -1.04 2.71 12.34
C LEU A 185 -0.96 1.80 11.11
N ARG A 186 -0.21 2.22 10.08
CA ARG A 186 0.16 1.33 8.98
C ARG A 186 1.23 0.36 9.45
N ILE A 187 1.25 -0.85 8.89
CA ILE A 187 2.26 -1.84 9.27
C ILE A 187 3.70 -1.38 8.99
N GLU A 188 3.90 -0.56 7.94
CA GLU A 188 5.20 0.06 7.65
C GLU A 188 5.58 1.11 8.70
N GLU A 189 4.61 1.84 9.27
CA GLU A 189 4.87 2.82 10.33
C GLU A 189 5.31 2.07 11.61
N VAL A 190 4.61 0.99 11.96
CA VAL A 190 4.97 0.13 13.10
C VAL A 190 6.34 -0.53 12.91
N ALA A 191 6.60 -1.07 11.72
CA ALA A 191 7.84 -1.80 11.43
C ALA A 191 9.09 -0.93 11.43
N ASN A 192 8.96 0.37 11.17
CA ASN A 192 10.09 1.32 11.09
C ASN A 192 10.20 2.24 12.31
N ALA A 193 9.22 2.24 13.21
CA ALA A 193 9.25 3.04 14.42
C ALA A 193 10.35 2.58 15.37
N LYS A 194 11.05 3.53 15.98
CA LYS A 194 12.09 3.30 16.98
C LYS A 194 11.54 3.56 18.37
N TRP A 195 12.22 3.02 19.39
CA TRP A 195 11.90 3.32 20.77
C TRP A 195 12.08 4.81 21.11
N ALA A 196 13.08 5.46 20.52
CA ALA A 196 13.29 6.90 20.63
C ALA A 196 12.16 7.77 20.04
N ASP A 197 11.31 7.20 19.17
CA ASP A 197 10.18 7.95 18.59
C ASP A 197 8.98 8.07 19.56
N LEU A 198 9.00 7.32 20.69
CA LEU A 198 7.99 7.40 21.74
C LEU A 198 8.38 8.47 22.75
N VAL A 199 7.52 9.47 22.92
CA VAL A 199 7.71 10.56 23.89
C VAL A 199 6.50 10.67 24.82
N PHE A 200 6.76 10.97 26.09
CA PHE A 200 5.70 11.36 27.02
C PHE A 200 5.47 12.87 26.93
N HIS A 201 4.25 13.27 26.56
CA HIS A 201 3.89 14.67 26.43
C HIS A 201 3.21 15.15 27.72
N SER A 202 3.97 15.81 28.60
CA SER A 202 3.53 16.21 29.95
C SER A 202 2.25 17.04 29.96
N SER A 203 2.12 18.05 29.09
CA SER A 203 0.93 18.92 29.05
C SER A 203 -0.36 18.21 28.64
N LEU A 204 -0.24 17.10 27.90
CA LEU A 204 -1.37 16.30 27.43
C LEU A 204 -1.57 15.04 28.28
N ASN A 205 -0.68 14.81 29.24
CA ASN A 205 -0.60 13.61 30.06
C ASN A 205 -0.78 12.32 29.25
N THR A 206 -0.03 12.20 28.15
CA THR A 206 -0.17 11.06 27.22
C THR A 206 1.14 10.73 26.52
N TYR A 207 1.29 9.46 26.14
CA TYR A 207 2.36 9.02 25.27
C TYR A 207 2.01 9.25 23.80
N LEU A 208 2.97 9.79 23.05
CA LEU A 208 2.87 10.04 21.61
C LEU A 208 4.00 9.29 20.90
N LEU A 209 3.64 8.50 19.90
CA LEU A 209 4.58 7.86 18.99
C LEU A 209 4.67 8.69 17.71
N ARG A 210 5.85 9.19 17.41
CA ARG A 210 6.15 9.83 16.13
C ARG A 210 6.34 8.78 15.06
N VAL A 211 5.61 8.88 13.96
CA VAL A 211 5.74 7.97 12.82
C VAL A 211 5.87 8.72 11.51
N VAL A 212 6.65 8.17 10.59
CA VAL A 212 6.80 8.72 9.23
C VAL A 212 5.93 7.92 8.27
N GLY A 213 4.89 8.59 7.76
CA GLY A 213 3.93 8.01 6.83
C GLY A 213 4.34 8.13 5.35
N LYS A 214 3.42 7.73 4.47
CA LYS A 214 3.60 7.85 3.02
C LYS A 214 3.89 9.30 2.61
N GLY A 215 4.88 9.49 1.74
CA GLY A 215 5.32 10.81 1.29
C GLY A 215 6.27 11.52 2.26
N ASN A 216 6.90 10.78 3.19
CA ASN A 216 7.84 11.28 4.18
C ASN A 216 7.25 12.32 5.14
N LYS A 217 5.94 12.21 5.42
CA LYS A 217 5.23 13.11 6.33
C LYS A 217 5.19 12.52 7.73
N ALA A 218 5.75 13.24 8.69
CA ALA A 218 5.67 12.86 10.10
C ALA A 218 4.28 13.16 10.66
N ARG A 219 3.78 12.28 11.53
CA ARG A 219 2.61 12.52 12.38
C ARG A 219 2.84 11.89 13.75
N GLU A 220 2.13 12.38 14.75
CA GLU A 220 2.16 11.82 16.10
C GLU A 220 0.84 11.07 16.36
N VAL A 221 0.96 9.93 17.02
CA VAL A 221 -0.16 9.03 17.29
C VAL A 221 -0.16 8.72 18.78
N ARG A 222 -1.32 8.86 19.42
CA ARG A 222 -1.46 8.54 20.84
C ARG A 222 -1.30 7.04 21.06
N ILE A 223 -0.47 6.69 22.04
CA ILE A 223 -0.36 5.34 22.58
C ILE A 223 -1.04 5.32 23.93
N PHE A 224 -2.00 4.42 24.11
CA PHE A 224 -2.69 4.22 25.38
C PHE A 224 -1.78 3.45 26.36
N GLU A 225 -1.97 3.69 27.66
CA GLU A 225 -1.09 3.13 28.71
C GLU A 225 -1.14 1.61 28.74
N ASP A 226 -2.32 1.02 28.59
CA ASP A 226 -2.51 -0.43 28.49
C ASP A 226 -1.74 -1.06 27.31
N VAL A 227 -1.80 -0.42 26.14
CA VAL A 227 -1.02 -0.83 24.97
C VAL A 227 0.48 -0.68 25.24
N LEU A 228 0.89 0.41 25.89
CA LEU A 228 2.29 0.66 26.21
C LEU A 228 2.83 -0.35 27.22
N ASP A 229 2.05 -0.74 28.22
CA ASP A 229 2.42 -1.71 29.24
C ASP A 229 2.72 -3.07 28.61
N ASP A 230 1.86 -3.52 27.68
CA ASP A 230 2.07 -4.76 26.93
C ASP A 230 3.33 -4.68 26.04
N ILE A 231 3.60 -3.52 25.43
CA ILE A 231 4.83 -3.30 24.65
C ILE A 231 6.06 -3.30 25.55
N CYS A 232 6.02 -2.64 26.71
CA CYS A 232 7.10 -2.63 27.69
C CYS A 232 7.41 -4.03 28.20
N ARG A 233 6.38 -4.83 28.51
CA ARG A 233 6.52 -6.24 28.89
C ARG A 233 7.19 -7.04 27.79
N LEU A 234 6.77 -6.86 26.55
CA LEU A 234 7.36 -7.52 25.39
C LEU A 234 8.84 -7.17 25.20
N ARG A 235 9.21 -5.89 25.39
CA ARG A 235 10.60 -5.44 25.35
C ARG A 235 11.43 -6.10 26.43
N GLN A 236 10.93 -6.15 27.66
CA GLN A 236 11.61 -6.83 28.77
C GLN A 236 11.84 -8.32 28.49
N LEU A 237 10.83 -9.03 27.96
CA LEU A 237 10.95 -10.44 27.53
C LEU A 237 12.02 -10.65 26.45
N ARG A 238 12.32 -9.59 25.68
CA ARG A 238 13.35 -9.58 24.63
C ARG A 238 14.67 -8.97 25.10
N ARG A 239 14.84 -8.75 26.41
CA ARG A 239 16.01 -8.15 27.04
C ARG A 239 16.32 -6.74 26.51
N GLN A 240 15.28 -6.01 26.11
CA GLN A 240 15.35 -4.62 25.67
C GLN A 240 14.86 -3.69 26.77
N THR A 241 15.44 -2.49 26.86
CA THR A 241 15.03 -1.48 27.86
C THR A 241 13.61 -0.98 27.60
N SER A 242 12.85 -0.78 28.66
CA SER A 242 11.53 -0.12 28.67
C SER A 242 11.60 1.31 29.22
N LYS A 243 12.79 1.79 29.62
CA LYS A 243 12.98 3.19 29.97
C LYS A 243 12.98 4.02 28.68
N LEU A 244 12.22 5.12 28.66
CA LEU A 244 12.24 6.04 27.54
C LEU A 244 13.65 6.60 27.37
N ASP A 245 14.14 6.56 26.14
CA ASP A 245 15.49 6.99 25.78
C ASP A 245 15.46 7.52 24.34
N VAL A 246 15.65 8.85 24.22
CA VAL A 246 15.65 9.57 22.94
C VAL A 246 16.85 9.22 22.05
N SER A 247 17.87 8.55 22.61
CA SER A 247 19.04 8.07 21.86
C SER A 247 18.89 6.63 21.38
N SER A 248 17.80 5.95 21.75
CA SER A 248 17.61 4.53 21.44
C SER A 248 17.43 4.27 19.94
N THR A 249 18.30 3.42 19.39
CA THR A 249 18.20 2.94 18.00
C THR A 249 17.39 1.64 17.87
N SER A 250 17.00 1.05 19.01
CA SER A 250 16.20 -0.17 19.07
C SER A 250 14.80 0.09 18.49
N ALA A 251 14.26 -0.89 17.78
CA ALA A 251 12.92 -0.79 17.22
C ALA A 251 11.87 -0.64 18.33
N PHE A 252 10.75 0.02 18.02
CA PHE A 252 9.62 0.17 18.95
C PHE A 252 9.05 -1.19 19.37
N LEU A 253 8.86 -2.09 18.40
CA LEU A 253 8.61 -3.52 18.58
C LEU A 253 9.85 -4.33 18.15
N PRO A 254 10.82 -4.54 19.05
CA PRO A 254 12.14 -5.05 18.69
C PRO A 254 12.18 -6.57 18.65
N LYS A 255 13.03 -7.16 17.82
CA LYS A 255 13.52 -8.54 18.01
C LYS A 255 14.39 -8.64 19.27
N ALA A 256 14.84 -9.84 19.64
CA ALA A 256 15.74 -10.04 20.77
C ALA A 256 17.07 -9.24 20.65
N ASP A 257 17.54 -9.01 19.42
CA ASP A 257 18.72 -8.21 19.11
C ASP A 257 18.45 -6.70 19.01
N GLY A 258 17.22 -6.23 19.29
CA GLY A 258 16.84 -4.82 19.16
C GLY A 258 16.46 -4.39 17.74
N SER A 259 16.63 -5.25 16.73
CA SER A 259 16.40 -4.90 15.33
C SER A 259 14.92 -4.85 14.95
N HIS A 260 14.63 -4.16 13.85
CA HIS A 260 13.30 -4.06 13.26
C HIS A 260 12.86 -5.35 12.57
N TYR A 261 11.57 -5.65 12.63
CA TYR A 261 10.96 -6.65 11.74
C TYR A 261 10.71 -6.06 10.36
N ARG A 262 10.74 -6.91 9.33
CA ARG A 262 10.34 -6.52 7.98
C ARG A 262 8.82 -6.32 7.93
N ALA A 263 8.36 -5.23 7.31
CA ALA A 263 6.94 -4.88 7.31
C ALA A 263 6.02 -5.90 6.62
N ASP A 264 6.48 -6.52 5.53
CA ASP A 264 5.81 -7.63 4.84
C ASP A 264 5.76 -8.90 5.70
N TYR A 265 6.81 -9.19 6.47
CA TYR A 265 6.80 -10.29 7.44
C TYR A 265 5.72 -10.05 8.50
N LEU A 266 5.70 -8.88 9.16
CA LEU A 266 4.66 -8.58 10.15
C LEU A 266 3.26 -8.60 9.54
N SER A 267 3.09 -8.11 8.31
CA SER A 267 1.81 -8.13 7.62
C SER A 267 1.31 -9.55 7.37
N LYS A 268 2.20 -10.46 6.93
CA LYS A 268 1.87 -11.88 6.71
C LYS A 268 1.59 -12.57 8.04
N TYR A 269 2.45 -12.33 9.03
CA TYR A 269 2.36 -12.90 10.36
C TYR A 269 1.04 -12.53 11.06
N VAL A 270 0.59 -11.28 10.95
CA VAL A 270 -0.73 -10.86 11.47
C VAL A 270 -1.86 -11.65 10.84
N ALA A 271 -1.86 -11.81 9.52
CA ALA A 271 -2.92 -12.54 8.83
C ALA A 271 -2.94 -14.03 9.23
N GLU A 272 -1.77 -14.67 9.25
CA GLU A 272 -1.63 -16.09 9.61
C GLU A 272 -2.03 -16.35 11.06
N LYS A 273 -1.52 -15.56 12.00
CA LYS A 273 -1.80 -15.80 13.42
C LYS A 273 -3.23 -15.50 13.82
N ILE A 274 -3.93 -14.61 13.12
CA ILE A 274 -5.36 -14.43 13.33
C ILE A 274 -6.14 -15.62 12.76
N GLU A 275 -5.79 -16.13 11.58
CA GLU A 275 -6.42 -17.35 11.04
C GLU A 275 -6.23 -18.56 11.96
N GLU A 276 -5.05 -18.73 12.55
CA GLU A 276 -4.74 -19.81 13.49
C GLU A 276 -5.58 -19.77 14.79
N THR A 277 -6.20 -18.63 15.14
CA THR A 277 -7.10 -18.56 16.30
C THR A 277 -8.36 -19.43 16.12
N ASN A 278 -8.71 -19.79 14.87
CA ASN A 278 -9.87 -20.62 14.54
C ASN A 278 -11.21 -20.13 15.12
N LEU A 279 -11.33 -18.84 15.40
CA LEU A 279 -12.56 -18.24 15.94
C LEU A 279 -13.75 -18.45 14.98
N PRO A 280 -14.96 -18.75 15.49
CA PRO A 280 -16.10 -19.15 14.65
C PRO A 280 -16.43 -18.14 13.55
N PHE A 281 -16.40 -16.84 13.86
CA PHE A 281 -16.74 -15.79 12.89
C PHE A 281 -15.76 -15.73 11.70
N LEU A 282 -14.51 -16.19 11.87
CA LEU A 282 -13.51 -16.21 10.79
C LEU A 282 -13.92 -17.16 9.65
N ARG A 283 -14.67 -18.22 9.95
CA ARG A 283 -15.12 -19.21 8.96
C ARG A 283 -16.06 -18.64 7.91
N HIS A 284 -16.77 -17.56 8.27
CA HIS A 284 -17.77 -16.92 7.41
C HIS A 284 -17.24 -15.63 6.74
N ARG A 285 -15.98 -15.26 7.00
CA ARG A 285 -15.34 -14.11 6.35
C ARG A 285 -14.80 -14.50 4.99
N ARG A 286 -15.05 -13.63 4.00
CA ARG A 286 -14.48 -13.79 2.63
C ARG A 286 -13.03 -13.35 2.53
N ASP A 287 -12.66 -12.33 3.30
CA ASP A 287 -11.34 -11.71 3.27
C ASP A 287 -10.62 -11.93 4.60
N ARG A 288 -9.31 -12.18 4.53
CA ARG A 288 -8.43 -12.31 5.70
C ARG A 288 -8.36 -11.00 6.48
N ILE A 289 -8.20 -11.11 7.80
CA ILE A 289 -7.89 -9.95 8.64
C ILE A 289 -6.42 -9.60 8.46
N THR A 290 -6.16 -8.36 8.08
CA THR A 290 -4.80 -7.83 7.85
C THR A 290 -4.60 -6.55 8.66
N PRO A 291 -3.37 -6.01 8.76
CA PRO A 291 -3.15 -4.71 9.39
C PRO A 291 -4.01 -3.58 8.79
N HIS A 292 -4.35 -3.68 7.49
CA HIS A 292 -5.23 -2.71 6.86
C HIS A 292 -6.68 -2.82 7.36
N THR A 293 -7.15 -4.04 7.63
CA THR A 293 -8.45 -4.29 8.28
C THR A 293 -8.51 -3.64 9.66
N CYS A 294 -7.45 -3.75 10.46
CA CYS A 294 -7.35 -3.12 11.78
C CYS A 294 -7.43 -1.60 11.70
N ARG A 295 -6.78 -1.01 10.69
CA ARG A 295 -6.85 0.43 10.45
C ARG A 295 -8.25 0.90 10.05
N HIS A 296 -8.96 0.14 9.21
CA HIS A 296 -10.36 0.45 8.88
C HIS A 296 -11.26 0.32 10.09
N PHE A 297 -11.06 -0.72 10.91
CA PHE A 297 -11.75 -0.86 12.19
C PHE A 297 -11.59 0.39 13.04
N PHE A 298 -10.36 0.86 13.28
CA PHE A 298 -10.12 2.04 14.10
C PHE A 298 -10.80 3.29 13.54
N ALA A 299 -10.72 3.51 12.22
CA ALA A 299 -11.40 4.64 11.57
C ALA A 299 -12.92 4.60 11.79
N ASN A 300 -13.53 3.42 11.60
CA ASN A 300 -14.95 3.21 11.82
C ASN A 300 -15.35 3.35 13.29
N TYR A 301 -14.51 2.84 14.20
CA TYR A 301 -14.73 2.93 15.65
C TYR A 301 -14.80 4.40 16.10
N LEU A 302 -13.85 5.23 15.66
CA LEU A 302 -13.87 6.67 15.97
C LEU A 302 -15.11 7.38 15.42
N MET A 303 -15.55 7.02 14.21
CA MET A 303 -16.80 7.58 13.67
C MET A 303 -18.03 7.14 14.46
N GLY A 304 -18.12 5.87 14.86
CA GLY A 304 -19.19 5.38 15.71
C GLY A 304 -19.24 6.08 17.07
N LYS A 305 -18.11 6.63 17.52
CA LYS A 305 -18.00 7.51 18.69
C LYS A 305 -18.27 9.00 18.39
N GLY A 306 -18.70 9.34 17.18
CA GLY A 306 -19.06 10.71 16.78
C GLY A 306 -17.88 11.61 16.42
N VAL A 307 -16.67 11.07 16.23
CA VAL A 307 -15.53 11.88 15.82
C VAL A 307 -15.69 12.32 14.38
N GLU A 308 -15.53 13.63 14.14
CA GLU A 308 -15.64 14.21 12.79
C GLU A 308 -14.62 13.57 11.84
N LEU A 309 -15.09 13.23 10.64
CA LEU A 309 -14.29 12.56 9.61
C LEU A 309 -13.02 13.31 9.23
N LYS A 310 -13.04 14.64 9.27
CA LYS A 310 -11.87 15.48 9.05
C LYS A 310 -10.79 15.21 10.10
N LYS A 311 -11.16 15.13 11.38
CA LYS A 311 -10.24 14.81 12.49
C LYS A 311 -9.68 13.39 12.36
N ILE A 312 -10.53 12.42 12.00
CA ILE A 312 -10.08 11.03 11.76
C ILE A 312 -9.06 10.95 10.62
N ARG A 313 -9.31 11.70 9.52
CA ARG A 313 -8.41 11.76 8.37
C ARG A 313 -7.06 12.35 8.73
N ASP A 314 -7.07 13.47 9.44
CA ASP A 314 -5.87 14.18 9.86
C ASP A 314 -5.08 13.31 10.85
N TYR A 315 -5.78 12.67 11.81
CA TYR A 315 -5.19 11.69 12.72
C TYR A 315 -4.51 10.56 11.96
N LEU A 316 -5.19 9.92 11.00
CA LEU A 316 -4.66 8.77 10.27
C LEU A 316 -3.62 9.13 9.18
N GLY A 317 -3.53 10.39 8.72
CA GLY A 317 -2.60 10.80 7.67
C GLY A 317 -2.92 10.18 6.31
N HIS A 318 -4.15 10.34 5.81
CA HIS A 318 -4.56 9.91 4.47
C HIS A 318 -4.26 10.99 3.41
N GLU A 319 -3.48 10.68 2.37
CA GLU A 319 -3.27 11.60 1.21
C GLU A 319 -4.40 11.57 0.17
N SER A 320 -5.27 10.53 0.17
CA SER A 320 -6.38 10.42 -0.78
C SER A 320 -7.72 10.51 -0.05
N ILE A 321 -8.46 11.57 -0.39
CA ILE A 321 -9.73 11.98 0.22
C ILE A 321 -10.90 11.06 -0.19
N MET A 322 -10.87 10.41 -1.36
CA MET A 322 -12.10 9.88 -1.97
C MET A 322 -12.51 8.46 -1.59
N THR A 323 -11.61 7.57 -1.17
CA THR A 323 -11.98 6.18 -0.84
C THR A 323 -12.44 6.00 0.60
N THR A 324 -11.92 6.80 1.54
CA THR A 324 -12.29 6.72 2.96
C THR A 324 -13.62 7.43 3.20
N GLU A 325 -13.84 8.61 2.62
CA GLU A 325 -15.09 9.37 2.82
C GLU A 325 -16.35 8.64 2.32
N ARG A 326 -16.29 8.10 1.10
CA ARG A 326 -17.43 7.40 0.48
C ARG A 326 -17.71 6.04 1.13
N TYR A 327 -16.66 5.33 1.55
CA TYR A 327 -16.79 4.02 2.21
C TYR A 327 -17.41 4.16 3.61
N LEU A 328 -16.89 5.12 4.37
CA LEU A 328 -17.32 5.40 5.73
C LEU A 328 -18.78 5.88 5.79
N ARG A 329 -19.19 6.80 4.90
CA ARG A 329 -20.59 7.27 4.81
C ARG A 329 -21.57 6.15 4.47
N GLU A 330 -21.21 5.22 3.59
CA GLU A 330 -22.06 4.08 3.22
C GLU A 330 -22.27 3.10 4.39
N ARG A 331 -21.24 2.85 5.22
CA ARG A 331 -21.37 1.99 6.40
C ARG A 331 -22.27 2.63 7.46
N THR A 332 -22.06 3.91 7.79
CA THR A 332 -22.93 4.64 8.72
C THR A 332 -24.37 4.68 8.21
N ARG A 333 -24.58 4.92 6.91
CA ARG A 333 -25.92 4.85 6.30
C ARG A 333 -26.56 3.48 6.52
N ARG A 334 -25.83 2.39 6.34
CA ARG A 334 -26.35 1.02 6.53
C ARG A 334 -26.61 0.66 8.00
N GLN A 335 -25.74 1.07 8.92
CA GLN A 335 -25.99 0.88 10.36
C GLN A 335 -27.23 1.65 10.77
N ASN A 336 -27.36 2.91 10.35
CA ASN A 336 -28.54 3.72 10.63
C ASN A 336 -29.80 3.09 10.03
N LEU A 337 -29.75 2.56 8.80
CA LEU A 337 -30.86 1.83 8.18
C LEU A 337 -31.22 0.52 8.91
N ALA A 338 -30.24 -0.18 9.48
CA ALA A 338 -30.45 -1.41 10.25
C ALA A 338 -30.97 -1.17 11.68
N THR A 339 -30.75 0.03 12.22
CA THR A 339 -31.32 0.47 13.51
C THR A 339 -32.69 1.14 13.38
N ILE A 340 -33.18 1.38 12.15
CA ILE A 340 -34.58 1.72 11.96
C ILE A 340 -35.37 0.43 12.18
N ASP A 341 -36.01 0.35 13.33
CA ASP A 341 -36.96 -0.71 13.66
C ASP A 341 -38.20 -0.54 12.78
N ILE A 342 -38.16 -1.19 11.62
CA ILE A 342 -39.34 -1.44 10.79
C ILE A 342 -39.75 -2.83 11.22
N GLY A 343 -40.49 -2.95 12.34
CA GLY A 343 -40.88 -4.22 12.94
C GLY A 343 -41.26 -5.28 11.89
N ASP A 344 -41.05 -6.56 12.20
CA ASP A 344 -40.86 -7.72 11.30
C ASP A 344 -41.86 -7.96 10.13
N SER A 345 -42.79 -7.06 9.83
CA SER A 345 -43.54 -7.06 8.59
C SER A 345 -43.95 -5.65 8.15
N LEU A 346 -43.66 -5.32 6.89
CA LEU A 346 -44.36 -4.26 6.14
C LEU A 346 -45.55 -4.87 5.37
N PHE A 347 -46.27 -5.82 5.98
CA PHE A 347 -47.59 -6.35 5.57
C PHE A 347 -48.35 -6.96 6.75
#